data_AF-A0A366HZC1-F1
#
_entry.id   AF-A0A366HZC1-F1
#
_cell.length_a   1.000
_cell.length_b   1.000
_cell.length_c   1.000
_cell.angle_alpha   90.00
_cell.angle_beta   90.00
_cell.angle_gamma   90.00
#
_symmetry.space_group_name_H-M   'P 1'
#
loop_
_entity.id
_entity.type
_entity.pdbx_description
1 polymer ?
#
loop_
_entity_poly.entity_id
_entity_poly.type
_entity_poly.pdbx_seq_one_letter_code
_entity_poly.pdbx_strand_id
1 'polypeptide(L)'
;MINLILHDNRIVIRLINGDNKVVFMRYPYSYKENCQLAFVKVDTLKKYWIRNNYDEHSKYANASEYELRQDYKFKYAEEGFSRGDKDPVPVAEIALLSCATLPCIGFQNGITRTIWLIANGYKVIPFEVANVTSEFLLDEGVYSFK
;
A
#
# COMPACT_ATOMS: atom_id res chain seq x y z
N MET A 1 10.47 10.23 0.10
CA MET A 1 9.77 11.49 0.44
C MET A 1 8.33 11.40 -0.05
N ILE A 2 7.35 11.93 0.70
CA ILE A 2 5.92 11.90 0.35
C ILE A 2 5.41 13.34 0.29
N ASN A 3 4.76 13.73 -0.81
CA ASN A 3 4.05 15.00 -0.92
C ASN A 3 2.57 14.75 -1.22
N LEU A 4 1.67 15.51 -0.58
CA LEU A 4 0.23 15.47 -0.85
C LEU A 4 -0.20 16.68 -1.66
N ILE A 5 -1.06 16.44 -2.65
CA ILE A 5 -1.69 17.47 -3.47
C ILE A 5 -3.19 17.23 -3.40
N LEU A 6 -3.94 18.22 -2.92
CA LEU A 6 -5.40 18.17 -2.88
C LEU A 6 -5.94 18.59 -4.24
N HIS A 7 -6.79 17.75 -4.83
CA HIS A 7 -7.57 18.05 -6.03
C HIS A 7 -9.05 17.85 -5.70
N ASP A 8 -9.95 18.52 -6.44
CA ASP A 8 -11.40 18.35 -6.26
C ASP A 8 -11.78 16.85 -6.22
N ASN A 9 -12.26 16.40 -5.06
CA ASN A 9 -12.69 15.03 -4.72
C ASN A 9 -11.62 13.93 -4.61
N ARG A 10 -10.32 14.24 -4.53
CA ARG A 10 -9.27 13.24 -4.25
C ARG A 10 -7.97 13.81 -3.69
N ILE A 11 -7.24 12.98 -2.95
CA ILE A 11 -5.85 13.26 -2.57
C ILE A 11 -4.93 12.60 -3.60
N VAL A 12 -4.05 13.38 -4.22
CA VAL A 12 -2.95 12.88 -5.05
C VAL A 12 -1.69 12.80 -4.21
N ILE A 13 -1.05 11.64 -4.23
CA ILE A 13 0.10 11.29 -3.40
C ILE A 13 1.30 11.12 -4.33
N ARG A 14 2.32 11.95 -4.16
CA ARG A 14 3.58 11.83 -4.87
C ARG A 14 4.58 11.05 -4.02
N LEU A 15 5.00 9.89 -4.51
CA LEU A 15 6.00 9.04 -3.88
C LEU A 15 7.34 9.16 -4.59
N ILE A 16 8.44 9.13 -3.83
CA ILE A 16 9.81 9.09 -4.36
C ILE A 16 10.58 7.95 -3.70
N ASN A 17 11.21 7.10 -4.51
CA ASN A 17 12.10 6.04 -4.03
C ASN A 17 13.56 6.55 -3.83
N GLY A 18 14.48 5.65 -3.47
CA GLY A 18 15.90 5.99 -3.26
C GLY A 18 16.65 6.44 -4.51
N ASP A 19 16.16 6.08 -5.69
CA ASP A 19 16.76 6.41 -6.99
C ASP A 19 16.17 7.69 -7.60
N ASN A 20 15.41 8.46 -6.82
CA ASN A 20 14.65 9.64 -7.28
C ASN A 20 13.57 9.33 -8.35
N LYS A 21 13.20 8.06 -8.56
CA LYS A 21 12.02 7.70 -9.38
C LYS A 21 10.77 8.17 -8.65
N VAL A 22 9.90 8.86 -9.39
CA VAL A 22 8.67 9.46 -8.87
C VAL A 22 7.48 8.68 -9.44
N VAL A 23 6.50 8.37 -8.59
CA VAL A 23 5.19 7.88 -9.01
C VAL A 23 4.08 8.62 -8.29
N PHE A 24 2.89 8.57 -8.87
CA PHE A 24 1.71 9.24 -8.35
C PHE A 24 0.63 8.22 -8.03
N MET A 25 0.02 8.37 -6.86
CA MET A 25 -1.12 7.58 -6.43
C MET A 25 -2.32 8.48 -6.08
N ARG A 26 -3.52 7.91 -6.04
CA ARG A 26 -4.73 8.63 -5.62
C ARG A 26 -5.50 7.90 -4.52
N TYR A 27 -5.98 8.68 -3.57
CA TYR A 27 -6.96 8.25 -2.57
C TYR A 27 -8.27 9.02 -2.80
N PRO A 28 -9.41 8.35 -3.03
CA PRO A 28 -10.68 9.03 -3.26
C PRO A 28 -11.20 9.70 -1.98
N TYR A 29 -11.89 10.83 -2.11
CA TYR A 29 -12.55 11.47 -0.96
C TYR A 29 -13.88 10.81 -0.58
N SER A 30 -14.40 9.89 -1.41
CA SER A 30 -15.65 9.18 -1.13
C SER A 30 -15.46 8.28 0.08
N TYR A 31 -15.90 8.75 1.25
CA TYR A 31 -15.88 8.04 2.51
C TYR A 31 -16.58 6.68 2.36
N LYS A 32 -15.80 5.59 2.32
CA LYS A 32 -16.29 4.35 2.91
C LYS A 32 -16.19 4.52 4.41
N GLU A 33 -17.30 4.31 5.11
CA GLU A 33 -17.30 4.31 6.58
C GLU A 33 -16.18 3.40 7.10
N ASN A 34 -15.45 3.85 8.12
CA ASN A 34 -14.38 3.09 8.78
C ASN A 34 -13.13 2.79 7.92
N CYS A 35 -12.88 3.54 6.85
CA CYS A 35 -11.62 3.48 6.10
C CYS A 35 -10.77 4.74 6.32
N GLN A 36 -9.45 4.57 6.47
CA GLN A 36 -8.50 5.67 6.65
C GLN A 36 -7.30 5.56 5.70
N LEU A 37 -6.83 6.68 5.17
CA LEU A 37 -5.55 6.75 4.47
C LEU A 37 -4.39 6.61 5.47
N ALA A 38 -3.57 5.58 5.32
CA ALA A 38 -2.34 5.38 6.10
C ALA A 38 -1.14 5.14 5.18
N PHE A 39 0.04 5.57 5.64
CA PHE A 39 1.32 5.37 4.99
C PHE A 39 2.12 4.39 5.84
N VAL A 40 2.45 3.25 5.26
CA VAL A 40 3.02 2.12 6.01
C VAL A 40 4.42 1.83 5.48
N LYS A 41 5.42 1.79 6.36
CA LYS A 41 6.77 1.30 6.04
C LYS A 41 6.66 -0.14 5.53
N VAL A 42 7.46 -0.50 4.52
CA VAL A 42 7.43 -1.85 3.94
C VAL A 42 7.72 -2.93 4.99
N ASP A 43 8.63 -2.70 5.93
CA ASP A 43 8.94 -3.67 6.98
C ASP A 43 7.76 -3.88 7.93
N THR A 44 7.07 -2.81 8.29
CA THR A 44 5.82 -2.87 9.07
C THR A 44 4.73 -3.58 8.29
N LEU A 45 4.53 -3.27 7.00
CA LEU A 45 3.59 -3.99 6.14
C LEU A 45 3.88 -5.49 6.13
N LYS A 46 5.14 -5.89 5.90
CA LYS A 46 5.55 -7.31 5.87
C LYS A 46 5.29 -8.02 7.20
N LYS A 47 5.57 -7.35 8.33
CA LYS A 47 5.27 -7.85 9.69
C LYS A 47 3.79 -8.19 9.87
N TYR A 48 2.87 -7.38 9.38
CA TYR A 48 1.42 -7.67 9.47
C TYR A 48 0.94 -8.64 8.39
N TRP A 49 1.49 -8.55 7.17
CA TRP A 49 1.06 -9.36 6.04
C TRP A 49 1.45 -10.84 6.19
N ILE A 50 2.65 -11.13 6.71
CA ILE A 50 3.10 -12.51 6.94
C ILE A 50 2.24 -13.26 7.98
N ARG A 51 1.59 -12.53 8.89
CA ARG A 51 0.71 -13.13 9.92
C ARG A 51 -0.60 -13.66 9.34
N ASN A 52 -0.97 -13.22 8.14
CA ASN A 52 -2.16 -13.69 7.46
C ASN A 52 -1.91 -15.02 6.75
N ASN A 53 -1.85 -16.10 7.53
CA ASN A 53 -1.64 -17.46 7.04
C ASN A 53 -2.85 -18.05 6.28
N TYR A 54 -3.95 -17.31 6.15
CA TYR A 54 -5.13 -17.71 5.40
C TYR A 54 -5.14 -17.18 3.95
N ASP A 55 -4.23 -16.26 3.61
CA ASP A 55 -4.13 -15.66 2.28
C ASP A 55 -2.87 -16.17 1.58
N GLU A 56 -3.03 -16.79 0.41
CA GLU A 56 -1.91 -17.27 -0.41
C GLU A 56 -0.95 -16.16 -0.83
N HIS A 57 -1.40 -14.90 -0.85
CA HIS A 57 -0.59 -13.75 -1.22
C HIS A 57 0.32 -13.28 -0.08
N SER A 58 0.12 -13.76 1.16
CA SER A 58 1.03 -13.51 2.29
C SER A 58 2.46 -13.96 2.01
N LYS A 59 2.66 -14.92 1.10
CA LYS A 59 3.98 -15.34 0.60
C LYS A 59 4.82 -14.16 0.06
N TYR A 60 4.18 -13.12 -0.49
CA TYR A 60 4.87 -11.94 -1.00
C TYR A 60 5.53 -11.09 0.08
N ALA A 61 5.16 -11.25 1.36
CA ALA A 61 5.86 -10.59 2.46
C ALA A 61 7.35 -11.01 2.52
N ASN A 62 7.65 -12.26 2.17
CA ASN A 62 9.00 -12.83 2.18
C ASN A 62 9.62 -12.99 0.80
N ALA A 63 8.88 -12.69 -0.28
CA ALA A 63 9.37 -12.85 -1.63
C ALA A 63 10.53 -11.89 -1.95
N SER A 64 11.50 -12.39 -2.71
CA SER A 64 12.56 -11.63 -3.34
C SER A 64 12.01 -10.69 -4.42
N GLU A 65 12.78 -9.66 -4.79
CA GLU A 65 12.41 -8.76 -5.89
C GLU A 65 12.11 -9.53 -7.18
N TYR A 66 12.91 -10.54 -7.50
CA TYR A 66 12.71 -11.40 -8.67
C TYR A 66 11.33 -12.07 -8.65
N GLU A 67 10.94 -12.68 -7.53
CA GLU A 67 9.65 -13.35 -7.36
C GLU A 67 8.47 -12.37 -7.43
N LEU A 68 8.61 -11.17 -6.86
CA LEU A 68 7.58 -10.12 -6.97
C LEU A 68 7.35 -9.74 -8.45
N ARG A 69 8.42 -9.64 -9.23
CA ARG A 69 8.37 -9.30 -10.67
C ARG A 69 7.76 -10.39 -11.54
N GLN A 70 7.64 -11.64 -11.04
CA GLN A 70 6.98 -12.74 -11.77
C GLN A 70 5.45 -12.70 -11.66
N ASP A 71 4.86 -11.80 -10.86
CA ASP A 71 3.40 -11.65 -10.86
C ASP A 71 2.89 -11.34 -12.26
N TYR A 72 1.92 -12.12 -12.74
CA TYR A 72 1.46 -12.02 -14.12
C TYR A 72 0.84 -10.67 -14.46
N LYS A 73 0.42 -9.89 -13.44
CA LYS A 73 -0.10 -8.52 -13.60
C LYS A 73 0.96 -7.44 -13.39
N PHE A 74 2.21 -7.78 -13.05
CA PHE A 74 3.26 -6.81 -12.74
C PHE A 74 3.44 -5.76 -13.85
N LYS A 75 3.41 -6.21 -15.12
CA LYS A 75 3.49 -5.33 -16.30
C LYS A 75 2.34 -4.30 -16.38
N TYR A 76 1.15 -4.65 -15.91
CA TYR A 76 0.01 -3.72 -15.88
C TYR A 76 0.16 -2.67 -14.78
N ALA A 77 0.80 -3.02 -13.66
CA ALA A 77 1.17 -2.02 -12.65
C ALA A 77 2.25 -1.07 -13.18
N GLU A 78 3.27 -1.57 -13.87
CA GLU A 78 4.28 -0.72 -14.54
C GLU A 78 3.62 0.25 -15.53
N GLU A 79 2.74 -0.26 -16.39
CA GLU A 79 1.97 0.57 -17.33
C GLU A 79 1.13 1.62 -16.60
N GLY A 80 0.41 1.23 -15.54
CA GLY A 80 -0.39 2.16 -14.73
C GLY A 80 0.45 3.27 -14.11
N PHE A 81 1.58 2.93 -13.48
CA PHE A 81 2.48 3.92 -12.87
C PHE A 81 3.17 4.83 -13.90
N SER A 82 3.35 4.37 -15.15
CA SER A 82 3.95 5.18 -16.22
C SER A 82 3.11 6.41 -16.62
N ARG A 83 1.81 6.41 -16.29
CA ARG A 83 0.88 7.51 -16.64
C ARG A 83 1.07 8.76 -15.79
N GLY A 84 1.78 8.65 -14.68
CA GLY A 84 2.16 9.79 -13.84
C GLY A 84 0.97 10.50 -13.17
N ASP A 85 1.09 11.81 -13.02
CA ASP A 85 0.11 12.68 -12.37
C ASP A 85 -1.21 12.84 -13.16
N LYS A 86 -1.18 12.60 -14.47
CA LYS A 86 -2.36 12.65 -15.35
C LYS A 86 -3.38 11.55 -15.01
N ASP A 87 -2.91 10.37 -14.61
CA ASP A 87 -3.76 9.25 -14.18
C ASP A 87 -3.11 8.50 -13.00
N PRO A 88 -3.10 9.08 -11.78
CA PRO A 88 -2.39 8.52 -10.63
C PRO A 88 -2.99 7.18 -10.22
N VAL A 89 -2.19 6.15 -9.94
CA VAL A 89 -2.68 4.82 -9.61
C VAL A 89 -3.46 4.82 -8.28
N PRO A 90 -4.65 4.19 -8.16
CA PRO A 90 -5.35 4.09 -6.87
C PRO A 90 -4.47 3.43 -5.80
N VAL A 91 -4.55 3.92 -4.55
CA VAL A 91 -3.97 3.21 -3.40
C VAL A 91 -4.52 1.80 -3.31
N ALA A 92 -3.74 0.88 -2.72
CA ALA A 92 -4.24 -0.46 -2.46
C ALA A 92 -5.19 -0.43 -1.25
N GLU A 93 -6.14 -1.38 -1.24
CA GLU A 93 -7.16 -1.49 -0.20
C GLU A 93 -6.82 -2.68 0.68
N ILE A 94 -6.63 -2.41 1.97
CA ILE A 94 -6.32 -3.43 2.97
C ILE A 94 -7.31 -3.35 4.13
N ALA A 95 -7.49 -4.47 4.82
CA ALA A 95 -8.22 -4.52 6.08
C ALA A 95 -7.30 -5.07 7.18
N LEU A 96 -7.43 -4.50 8.38
CA LEU A 96 -6.95 -5.18 9.57
C LEU A 96 -7.93 -6.29 9.94
N LEU A 97 -7.36 -7.47 10.14
CA LEU A 97 -8.10 -8.68 10.50
C LEU A 97 -7.58 -9.21 11.82
N SER A 98 -8.46 -9.84 12.59
CA SER A 98 -8.09 -10.63 13.76
C SER A 98 -7.59 -12.00 13.29
N CYS A 99 -6.27 -12.17 13.15
CA CYS A 99 -5.64 -13.47 12.90
C CYS A 99 -5.22 -14.12 14.23
N ALA A 100 -5.55 -15.40 14.43
CA ALA A 100 -5.12 -16.28 15.53
C ALA A 100 -4.81 -15.58 16.88
N THR A 101 -3.62 -15.00 17.03
CA THR A 101 -3.13 -14.33 18.25
C THR A 101 -2.71 -12.87 18.06
N LEU A 102 -2.55 -12.37 16.83
CA LEU A 102 -2.08 -11.01 16.53
C LEU A 102 -2.79 -10.43 15.30
N PRO A 103 -3.05 -9.12 15.26
CA PRO A 103 -3.60 -8.48 14.07
C PRO A 103 -2.71 -8.70 12.85
N CYS A 104 -3.36 -8.88 11.70
CA CYS A 104 -2.75 -9.12 10.40
C CYS A 104 -3.39 -8.23 9.33
N ILE A 105 -2.78 -8.17 8.15
CA ILE A 105 -3.32 -7.46 6.98
C ILE A 105 -3.86 -8.45 5.97
N GLY A 106 -5.09 -8.22 5.50
CA GLY A 106 -5.66 -8.83 4.30
C GLY A 106 -5.81 -7.81 3.18
N PHE A 107 -5.49 -8.20 1.95
CA PHE A 107 -5.72 -7.36 0.78
C PHE A 107 -7.15 -7.54 0.27
N GLN A 108 -7.88 -6.43 0.14
CA GLN A 108 -9.16 -6.40 -0.57
C GLN A 108 -8.93 -6.10 -2.06
N ASN A 109 -7.93 -5.27 -2.35
CA ASN A 109 -7.53 -4.94 -3.72
C ASN A 109 -6.08 -4.44 -3.76
N GLY A 110 -5.46 -4.56 -4.93
CA GLY A 110 -4.22 -3.86 -5.23
C GLY A 110 -2.91 -4.56 -4.88
N ILE A 111 -2.91 -5.87 -4.61
CA ILE A 111 -1.68 -6.66 -4.36
C ILE A 111 -0.58 -6.35 -5.38
N THR A 112 -0.87 -6.44 -6.68
CA THR A 112 0.10 -6.21 -7.76
C THR A 112 0.77 -4.82 -7.69
N ARG A 113 0.02 -3.75 -7.40
CA ARG A 113 0.61 -2.39 -7.35
C ARG A 113 1.45 -2.21 -6.09
N THR A 114 1.11 -2.91 -5.01
CA THR A 114 1.92 -2.94 -3.79
C THR A 114 3.23 -3.68 -4.02
N ILE A 115 3.21 -4.89 -4.58
CA ILE A 115 4.45 -5.62 -4.87
C ILE A 115 5.31 -4.92 -5.91
N TRP A 116 4.71 -4.19 -6.86
CA TRP A 116 5.43 -3.33 -7.79
C TRP A 116 6.19 -2.21 -7.06
N LEU A 117 5.56 -1.53 -6.10
CA LEU A 117 6.20 -0.51 -5.28
C LEU A 117 7.35 -1.09 -4.44
N ILE A 118 7.15 -2.26 -3.83
CA ILE A 118 8.21 -2.95 -3.07
C ILE A 118 9.39 -3.30 -3.97
N ALA A 119 9.13 -3.92 -5.13
CA ALA A 119 10.16 -4.31 -6.09
C ALA A 119 10.89 -3.12 -6.72
N ASN A 120 10.27 -1.93 -6.77
CA ASN A 120 10.90 -0.68 -7.22
C ASN A 120 11.51 0.14 -6.06
N GLY A 121 11.69 -0.45 -4.89
CA GLY A 121 12.45 0.16 -3.79
C GLY A 121 11.73 1.26 -3.01
N TYR A 122 10.40 1.40 -3.15
CA TYR A 122 9.63 2.33 -2.32
C TYR A 122 9.55 1.78 -0.89
N LYS A 123 9.94 2.60 0.09
CA LYS A 123 10.04 2.19 1.51
C LYS A 123 8.79 2.47 2.33
N VAL A 124 7.91 3.34 1.84
CA VAL A 124 6.63 3.70 2.47
C VAL A 124 5.55 3.68 1.40
N ILE A 125 4.44 3.00 1.67
CA ILE A 125 3.36 2.78 0.71
C ILE A 125 2.04 3.31 1.31
N PRO A 126 1.25 4.11 0.55
CA PRO A 126 -0.06 4.55 0.97
C PRO A 126 -1.12 3.47 0.76
N PHE A 127 -2.04 3.36 1.71
CA PHE A 127 -3.14 2.40 1.71
C PHE A 127 -4.43 3.05 2.16
N GLU A 128 -5.55 2.59 1.59
CA GLU A 128 -6.85 2.68 2.23
C GLU A 128 -6.97 1.52 3.21
N VAL A 129 -7.10 1.82 4.51
CA VAL A 129 -7.12 0.82 5.58
C VAL A 129 -8.50 0.76 6.22
N ALA A 130 -9.18 -0.37 6.07
CA ALA A 130 -10.43 -0.69 6.76
C ALA A 130 -10.18 -1.32 8.14
N ASN A 131 -11.14 -1.16 9.04
CA ASN A 131 -11.13 -1.72 10.42
C ASN A 131 -9.91 -1.28 11.24
N VAL A 132 -9.48 -0.04 11.06
CA VAL A 132 -8.26 0.46 11.70
C VAL A 132 -8.39 0.44 13.23
N THR A 133 -7.32 0.04 13.92
CA THR A 133 -7.26 0.07 15.39
C THR A 133 -6.25 1.11 15.85
N SER A 134 -6.44 1.66 17.06
CA SER A 134 -5.47 2.58 17.65
C SER A 134 -4.08 1.95 17.79
N GLU A 135 -4.00 0.64 18.07
CA GLU A 135 -2.72 -0.09 18.15
C GLU A 135 -1.98 -0.04 16.81
N PHE A 136 -2.66 -0.30 15.70
CA PHE A 136 -2.05 -0.22 14.38
C PHE A 136 -1.63 1.21 14.01
N LEU A 137 -2.48 2.20 14.28
CA LEU A 137 -2.18 3.60 13.98
C LEU A 137 -1.00 4.15 14.79
N LEU A 138 -0.72 3.55 15.95
CA LEU A 138 0.39 3.92 16.83
C LEU A 138 1.64 3.04 16.64
N ASP A 139 1.57 1.98 15.82
CA ASP A 139 2.71 1.10 15.57
C ASP A 139 3.81 1.83 14.78
N GLU A 140 5.06 1.47 15.07
CA GLU A 140 6.19 2.08 14.42
C GLU A 140 6.16 1.84 12.91
N GLY A 141 6.27 2.92 12.14
CA GLY A 141 6.24 2.88 10.69
C GLY A 141 4.84 2.96 10.08
N VAL A 142 3.81 3.21 10.88
CA VAL A 142 2.50 3.65 10.39
C VAL A 142 2.37 5.16 10.59
N TYR A 143 1.98 5.87 9.53
CA TYR A 143 1.71 7.31 9.58
C TYR A 143 0.30 7.56 9.03
N SER A 144 -0.52 8.28 9.79
CA SER A 144 -1.87 8.66 9.37
C SER A 144 -2.10 10.14 9.63
N PHE A 145 -3.00 10.75 8.87
CA PHE A 145 -3.49 12.09 9.18
C PHE A 145 -4.65 11.93 10.16
N LYS A 146 -4.53 12.62 11.30
CA LYS A 146 -5.64 12.83 12.23
C LYS A 146 -6.47 14.00 11.77
#